data_AF-A0A538B713-F1
#
_entry.id   AF-A0A538B713-F1
#
_cell.length_a   1.000
_cell.length_b   1.000
_cell.length_c   1.000
_cell.angle_alpha   90.00
_cell.angle_beta   90.00
_cell.angle_gamma   90.00
#
_symmetry.space_group_name_H-M   'P 1'
#
loop_
_entity.id
_entity.type
_entity.pdbx_description
1 polymer ?
#
loop_
_entity_poly.entity_id
_entity_poly.type
_entity_poly.pdbx_seq_one_letter_code
_entity_poly.pdbx_strand_id
1 'polypeptide(L)'
;MAATLAPPAALQRRTLTRLQVGIVGAAAIGVTAVLFTVAQFQGVLDFILVAYLLYLVGQTGVSYAVEGARSAKNRLALTLLISALFLALVPLVAVLWYTLQRGLQAISPGFFSHSMSGVGPLDSGGGAYHAIIGTLEQVLIASIISIPVGLLAAVYIVEYGRGRLAYWIRFFVDVMVGLPSIVAGLFIFAFWVLALHKGFSGFAAGMALAILMMPIVVRASEEMLKLVPDDLREASYALGIPRWRTIVSVVLPSASA
;
A
#
# COMPACT_ATOMS: atom_id res chain seq x y z
N MET A 1 -16.28 43.50 -47.22
CA MET A 1 -17.34 42.98 -46.33
C MET A 1 -16.72 42.05 -45.31
N ALA A 2 -16.23 42.61 -44.19
CA ALA A 2 -15.73 41.82 -43.06
C ALA A 2 -16.90 41.64 -42.08
N ALA A 3 -17.46 40.43 -42.01
CA ALA A 3 -18.47 40.08 -41.02
C ALA A 3 -17.79 39.97 -39.65
N THR A 4 -18.09 40.93 -38.77
CA THR A 4 -17.71 40.90 -37.36
C THR A 4 -18.44 39.74 -36.68
N LEU A 5 -17.72 38.66 -36.40
CA LEU A 5 -18.20 37.59 -35.53
C LEU A 5 -18.32 38.14 -34.11
N ALA A 6 -19.54 38.30 -33.62
CA ALA A 6 -19.79 38.58 -32.21
C ALA A 6 -19.12 37.51 -31.33
N PRO A 7 -18.46 37.88 -30.23
CA PRO A 7 -17.86 36.90 -29.32
C PRO A 7 -18.95 35.97 -28.78
N PRO A 8 -18.71 34.65 -28.71
CA PRO A 8 -19.71 33.72 -28.19
C PRO A 8 -20.06 34.13 -26.77
N ALA A 9 -21.35 34.24 -26.48
CA ALA A 9 -21.86 34.55 -25.15
C ALA A 9 -21.17 33.64 -24.13
N ALA A 10 -20.43 34.24 -23.19
CA ALA A 10 -19.72 33.51 -22.15
C ALA A 10 -20.71 32.58 -21.44
N LEU A 11 -20.49 31.28 -21.54
CA LEU A 11 -21.23 30.25 -20.81
C LEU A 11 -20.95 30.45 -19.32
N GLN A 12 -21.66 31.38 -18.67
CA GLN A 12 -21.71 31.54 -17.22
C GLN A 12 -22.38 30.29 -16.65
N ARG A 13 -21.61 29.22 -16.48
CA ARG A 13 -22.07 28.04 -15.74
C ARG A 13 -22.39 28.53 -14.33
N ARG A 14 -23.66 28.44 -13.94
CA ARG A 14 -24.08 28.66 -12.56
C ARG A 14 -23.36 27.61 -11.71
N THR A 15 -22.46 28.06 -10.85
CA THR A 15 -21.73 27.20 -9.90
C THR A 15 -22.19 27.53 -8.49
N LEU A 16 -22.44 26.50 -7.68
CA LEU A 16 -22.70 26.62 -6.26
C LEU A 16 -21.49 27.21 -5.54
N THR A 17 -21.73 28.26 -4.77
CA THR A 17 -20.71 28.87 -3.93
C THR A 17 -20.48 28.03 -2.67
N ARG A 18 -19.30 28.15 -2.05
CA ARG A 18 -18.99 27.44 -0.78
C ARG A 18 -20.00 27.73 0.33
N LEU A 19 -20.59 28.94 0.34
CA LEU A 19 -21.62 29.34 1.29
C LEU A 19 -22.92 28.55 1.11
N GLN A 20 -23.36 28.33 -0.14
CA GLN A 20 -24.58 27.56 -0.42
C GLN A 20 -24.44 26.10 0.03
N VAL A 21 -23.27 25.50 -0.15
CA VAL A 21 -22.97 24.14 0.36
C VAL A 21 -22.97 24.13 1.90
N GLY A 22 -22.40 25.15 2.54
CA GLY A 22 -22.43 25.30 4.00
C GLY A 22 -23.85 25.45 4.56
N ILE A 23 -24.73 26.20 3.88
CA ILE A 23 -26.14 26.37 4.27
C ILE A 23 -26.88 25.03 4.20
N VAL A 24 -26.64 24.23 3.16
CA VAL A 24 -27.24 22.88 3.06
C VAL A 24 -26.78 21.98 4.20
N GLY A 25 -25.49 22.06 4.59
CA GLY A 25 -24.96 21.37 5.77
C GLY A 25 -25.64 21.80 7.07
N ALA A 26 -25.74 23.11 7.32
CA ALA A 26 -26.40 23.64 8.51
C ALA A 26 -27.90 23.27 8.57
N ALA A 27 -28.58 23.32 7.42
CA ALA A 27 -29.98 22.90 7.30
C ALA A 27 -30.15 21.41 7.58
N ALA A 28 -29.27 20.55 7.07
CA ALA A 28 -29.31 19.11 7.35
C ALA A 28 -29.17 18.83 8.86
N ILE A 29 -28.20 19.45 9.53
CA ILE A 29 -28.01 19.33 10.99
C ILE A 29 -29.24 19.84 11.76
N GLY A 30 -29.79 21.00 11.35
CA GLY A 30 -30.98 21.58 11.98
C GLY A 30 -32.21 20.69 11.84
N VAL A 31 -32.45 20.11 10.66
CA VAL A 31 -33.55 19.17 10.43
C VAL A 31 -33.37 17.90 11.27
N THR A 32 -32.16 17.37 11.37
CA THR A 32 -31.89 16.21 12.23
C THR A 32 -32.11 16.51 13.71
N ALA A 33 -31.71 17.68 14.20
CA ALA A 33 -31.97 18.10 15.58
C ALA A 33 -33.47 18.15 15.89
N VAL A 34 -34.28 18.72 15.01
CA VAL A 34 -35.74 18.71 15.16
C VAL A 34 -36.28 17.28 15.17
N LEU A 35 -35.87 16.44 14.22
CA LEU A 35 -36.32 15.04 14.16
C LEU A 35 -35.98 14.26 15.43
N PHE A 36 -34.78 14.44 15.99
CA PHE A 36 -34.34 13.72 17.19
C PHE A 36 -35.06 14.18 18.45
N THR A 37 -35.39 15.48 18.57
CA THR A 37 -36.21 15.99 19.68
C THR A 37 -37.66 15.48 19.63
N VAL A 38 -38.25 15.39 18.43
CA VAL A 38 -39.62 14.91 18.26
C VAL A 38 -39.73 13.40 18.43
N ALA A 39 -38.76 12.64 17.89
CA ALA A 39 -38.78 11.18 17.91
C ALA A 39 -38.08 10.55 19.14
N GLN A 40 -37.56 11.36 20.07
CA GLN A 40 -36.93 10.93 21.33
C GLN A 40 -35.73 9.95 21.15
N PHE A 41 -34.97 10.10 20.06
CA PHE A 41 -33.76 9.31 19.85
C PHE A 41 -32.58 9.82 20.70
N GLN A 42 -31.82 8.91 21.32
CA GLN A 42 -30.69 9.26 22.21
C GLN A 42 -29.30 8.94 21.62
N GLY A 43 -29.23 8.28 20.46
CA GLY A 43 -27.98 7.83 19.85
C GLY A 43 -27.21 8.94 19.13
N VAL A 44 -25.98 9.23 19.58
CA VAL A 44 -25.07 10.19 18.90
C VAL A 44 -24.70 9.69 17.49
N LEU A 45 -24.50 8.38 17.32
CA LEU A 45 -24.20 7.80 16.01
C LEU A 45 -25.39 7.92 15.06
N ASP A 46 -26.60 7.62 15.54
CA ASP A 46 -27.82 7.74 14.74
C ASP A 46 -28.04 9.18 14.29
N PHE A 47 -27.75 10.16 15.15
CA PHE A 47 -27.82 11.58 14.82
C PHE A 47 -26.87 11.93 13.67
N ILE A 48 -25.60 11.51 13.78
CA ILE A 48 -24.58 11.79 12.77
C ILE A 48 -24.95 11.15 11.42
N LEU A 49 -25.45 9.91 11.44
CA LEU A 49 -25.85 9.20 10.22
C LEU A 49 -27.03 9.88 9.52
N VAL A 50 -28.07 10.27 10.26
CA VAL A 50 -29.24 10.95 9.69
C VAL A 50 -28.87 12.33 9.15
N ALA A 51 -28.07 13.12 9.90
CA ALA A 51 -27.59 14.41 9.42
C ALA A 51 -26.74 14.29 8.16
N TYR A 52 -25.88 13.26 8.11
CA TYR A 52 -25.05 12.99 6.93
C TYR A 52 -25.88 12.58 5.71
N LEU A 53 -26.89 11.71 5.87
CA LEU A 53 -27.79 11.31 4.79
C LEU A 53 -28.60 12.50 4.26
N LEU A 54 -29.15 13.33 5.15
CA LEU A 54 -29.86 14.55 4.76
C LEU A 54 -28.94 15.54 4.04
N TYR A 55 -27.70 15.67 4.48
CA TYR A 55 -26.69 16.49 3.80
C TYR A 55 -26.38 15.95 2.40
N LEU A 56 -26.18 14.63 2.22
CA LEU A 56 -25.94 14.03 0.91
C LEU A 56 -27.11 14.25 -0.05
N VAL A 57 -28.33 14.03 0.41
CA VAL A 57 -29.54 14.22 -0.40
C VAL A 57 -29.72 15.71 -0.74
N GLY A 58 -29.60 16.59 0.26
CA GLY A 58 -29.72 18.04 0.08
C GLY A 58 -28.65 18.61 -0.87
N GLN A 59 -27.37 18.22 -0.67
CA GLN A 59 -26.26 18.68 -1.49
C GLN A 59 -26.44 18.21 -2.94
N THR A 60 -26.85 16.95 -3.13
CA THR A 60 -27.06 16.38 -4.47
C THR A 60 -28.26 17.03 -5.16
N GLY A 61 -29.37 17.23 -4.45
CA GLY A 61 -30.56 17.89 -4.98
C GLY A 61 -30.30 19.34 -5.40
N VAL A 62 -29.63 20.12 -4.54
CA VAL A 62 -29.26 21.52 -4.84
C VAL A 62 -28.25 21.59 -5.99
N SER A 63 -27.28 20.68 -6.03
CA SER A 63 -26.32 20.58 -7.14
C SER A 63 -26.99 20.21 -8.45
N TYR A 64 -27.98 19.32 -8.42
CA TYR A 64 -28.76 18.93 -9.60
C TYR A 64 -29.56 20.12 -10.14
N ALA A 65 -30.21 20.88 -9.26
CA ALA A 65 -31.03 22.03 -9.61
C ALA A 65 -30.23 23.22 -10.16
N VAL A 66 -29.02 23.48 -9.64
CA VAL A 66 -28.22 24.67 -10.01
C VAL A 66 -27.20 24.39 -11.11
N GLU A 67 -26.50 23.25 -11.02
CA GLU A 67 -25.32 22.94 -11.85
C GLU A 67 -25.55 21.77 -12.82
N GLY A 68 -26.70 21.10 -12.72
CA GLY A 68 -27.09 19.96 -13.55
C GLY A 68 -26.50 18.61 -13.10
N ALA A 69 -26.96 17.54 -13.76
CA ALA A 69 -26.73 16.16 -13.34
C ALA A 69 -25.25 15.77 -13.26
N ARG A 70 -24.40 16.26 -14.19
CA ARG A 70 -22.98 15.90 -14.23
C ARG A 70 -22.21 16.47 -13.04
N SER A 71 -22.49 17.71 -12.65
CA SER A 71 -21.83 18.35 -11.51
C SER A 71 -22.32 17.78 -10.18
N ALA A 72 -23.61 17.46 -10.07
CA ALA A 72 -24.18 16.78 -8.89
C ALA A 72 -23.53 15.42 -8.63
N LYS A 73 -23.38 14.58 -9.68
CA LYS A 73 -22.67 13.29 -9.55
C LYS A 73 -21.22 13.46 -9.10
N ASN A 74 -20.51 14.45 -9.66
CA ASN A 74 -19.13 14.74 -9.28
C ASN A 74 -19.01 15.16 -7.80
N ARG A 75 -19.90 16.05 -7.34
CA ARG A 75 -19.92 16.51 -5.95
C ARG A 75 -20.30 15.40 -4.97
N LEU A 76 -21.29 14.57 -5.30
CA LEU A 76 -21.65 13.39 -4.52
C LEU A 76 -20.46 12.42 -4.42
N ALA A 77 -19.81 12.11 -5.55
CA ALA A 77 -18.65 11.22 -5.57
C ALA A 77 -17.49 11.77 -4.70
N LEU A 78 -17.20 13.08 -4.77
CA LEU A 78 -16.19 13.72 -3.94
C LEU A 78 -16.57 13.71 -2.45
N THR A 79 -17.81 14.05 -2.09
CA THR A 79 -18.27 13.99 -0.70
C THR A 79 -18.16 12.57 -0.14
N LEU A 80 -18.61 11.57 -0.91
CA LEU A 80 -18.50 10.16 -0.52
C LEU A 80 -17.04 9.73 -0.35
N LEU A 81 -16.16 10.08 -1.29
CA LEU A 81 -14.74 9.72 -1.22
C LEU A 81 -14.05 10.35 -0.01
N ILE A 82 -14.30 11.64 0.26
CA ILE A 82 -13.75 12.33 1.43
C ILE A 82 -14.30 11.71 2.72
N SER A 83 -15.60 11.40 2.77
CA SER A 83 -16.20 10.76 3.95
C SER A 83 -15.61 9.36 4.20
N ALA A 84 -15.40 8.58 3.13
CA ALA A 84 -14.81 7.25 3.20
C ALA A 84 -13.35 7.32 3.67
N LEU A 85 -12.60 8.33 3.22
CA LEU A 85 -11.25 8.60 3.71
C LEU A 85 -11.25 8.84 5.22
N PHE A 86 -12.09 9.76 5.72
CA PHE A 86 -12.15 10.03 7.16
C PHE A 86 -12.63 8.81 7.96
N LEU A 87 -13.61 8.07 7.44
CA LEU A 87 -14.09 6.84 8.06
C LEU A 87 -12.98 5.78 8.15
N ALA A 88 -12.15 5.65 7.12
CA ALA A 88 -10.99 4.74 7.13
C ALA A 88 -9.88 5.23 8.08
N LEU A 89 -9.74 6.54 8.30
CA LEU A 89 -8.78 7.09 9.26
C LEU A 89 -9.17 6.81 10.71
N VAL A 90 -10.45 6.67 11.05
CA VAL A 90 -10.90 6.39 12.43
C VAL A 90 -10.26 5.12 13.00
N PRO A 91 -10.41 3.92 12.39
CA PRO A 91 -9.78 2.72 12.93
C PRO A 91 -8.25 2.78 12.86
N LEU A 92 -7.67 3.42 11.83
CA LEU A 92 -6.21 3.59 11.75
C LEU A 92 -5.67 4.40 12.94
N VAL A 93 -6.27 5.57 13.21
CA VAL A 93 -5.90 6.42 14.35
C VAL A 93 -6.19 5.71 15.66
N ALA A 94 -7.32 4.99 15.77
CA ALA A 94 -7.65 4.24 16.98
C ALA A 94 -6.63 3.14 17.29
N VAL A 95 -6.21 2.35 16.28
CA VAL A 95 -5.18 1.32 16.44
C VAL A 95 -3.84 1.96 16.81
N LEU A 96 -3.41 3.00 16.10
CA LEU A 96 -2.17 3.70 16.41
C LEU A 96 -2.17 4.29 17.83
N TRP A 97 -3.25 4.97 18.21
CA TRP A 97 -3.41 5.55 19.54
C TRP A 97 -3.41 4.47 20.62
N TYR A 98 -4.17 3.39 20.44
CA TYR A 98 -4.22 2.28 21.37
C TYR A 98 -2.85 1.61 21.54
N THR A 99 -2.16 1.34 20.42
CA THR A 99 -0.81 0.76 20.43
C THR A 99 0.20 1.68 21.10
N LEU A 100 0.14 3.00 20.88
CA LEU A 100 1.03 3.96 21.56
C LEU A 100 0.73 4.04 23.05
N GLN A 101 -0.53 4.17 23.44
CA GLN A 101 -0.93 4.28 24.85
C GLN A 101 -0.50 3.05 25.67
N ARG A 102 -0.68 1.85 25.12
CA ARG A 102 -0.27 0.58 25.75
C ARG A 102 1.23 0.34 25.62
N GLY A 103 1.81 0.66 24.46
CA GLY A 103 3.21 0.43 24.15
C GLY A 103 4.15 1.30 24.97
N LEU A 104 3.86 2.59 25.16
CA LEU A 104 4.68 3.50 25.94
C LEU A 104 4.85 3.05 27.40
N GLN A 105 3.83 2.41 27.97
CA GLN A 105 3.89 1.85 29.33
C GLN A 105 4.80 0.62 29.43
N ALA A 106 5.05 -0.08 28.31
CA ALA A 106 5.90 -1.27 28.25
C ALA A 106 7.38 -0.95 27.94
N ILE A 107 7.69 0.27 27.49
CA ILE A 107 9.07 0.68 27.19
C ILE A 107 9.81 0.93 28.51
N SER A 108 10.65 -0.03 28.87
CA SER A 108 11.61 0.07 29.97
C SER A 108 13.03 -0.13 29.45
N PRO A 109 14.08 0.25 30.20
CA PRO A 109 15.46 -0.06 29.80
C PRO A 109 15.70 -1.55 29.51
N GLY A 110 14.98 -2.44 30.19
CA GLY A 110 15.03 -3.89 29.97
C GLY A 110 14.24 -4.39 28.75
N PHE A 111 13.37 -3.57 28.16
CA PHE A 111 12.52 -3.97 27.03
C PHE A 111 13.34 -4.41 25.81
N PHE A 112 14.50 -3.78 25.59
CA PHE A 112 15.35 -4.09 24.45
C PHE A 112 16.37 -5.20 24.74
N SER A 113 16.61 -5.56 26.00
CA SER A 113 17.60 -6.57 26.39
C SER A 113 16.99 -7.91 26.83
N HIS A 114 15.69 -7.94 27.16
CA HIS A 114 15.02 -9.15 27.63
C HIS A 114 14.09 -9.76 26.57
N SER A 115 14.09 -11.10 26.51
CA SER A 115 13.20 -11.90 25.67
C SER A 115 11.85 -12.15 26.38
N MET A 116 10.86 -12.62 25.62
CA MET A 116 9.60 -13.21 26.14
C MET A 116 9.74 -14.70 26.48
N SER A 117 10.95 -15.25 26.41
CA SER A 117 11.19 -16.67 26.73
C SER A 117 10.76 -16.99 28.15
N GLY A 118 9.79 -17.90 28.30
CA GLY A 118 9.27 -18.33 29.61
C GLY A 118 8.34 -17.32 30.29
N VAL A 119 7.97 -16.24 29.62
CA VAL A 119 6.98 -15.25 30.12
C VAL A 119 5.59 -15.69 29.68
N GLY A 120 4.74 -16.05 30.62
CA GLY A 120 3.35 -16.40 30.38
C GLY A 120 2.45 -15.17 30.13
N PRO A 121 1.20 -15.37 29.67
CA PRO A 121 0.28 -14.27 29.34
C PRO A 121 -0.08 -13.34 30.50
N LEU A 122 0.10 -13.80 31.75
CA LEU A 122 -0.21 -13.07 32.97
C LEU A 122 1.04 -12.58 33.72
N ASP A 123 2.22 -12.99 33.25
CA ASP A 123 3.48 -12.67 33.92
C ASP A 123 3.88 -11.23 33.58
N SER A 124 4.38 -10.51 34.59
CA SER A 124 4.92 -9.17 34.39
C SER A 124 6.38 -9.25 33.94
N GLY A 125 6.71 -8.55 32.87
CA GLY A 125 8.09 -8.39 32.38
C GLY A 125 8.34 -8.91 30.97
N GLY A 126 9.61 -9.20 30.68
CA GLY A 126 10.10 -9.54 29.34
C GLY A 126 10.35 -8.32 28.43
N GLY A 127 10.65 -8.57 27.16
CA GLY A 127 10.85 -7.51 26.18
C GLY A 127 10.81 -7.96 24.72
N ALA A 128 11.07 -7.02 23.81
CA ALA A 128 11.04 -7.22 22.37
C ALA A 128 12.34 -7.77 21.78
N TYR A 129 13.35 -8.07 22.61
CA TYR A 129 14.68 -8.54 22.17
C TYR A 129 14.61 -9.67 21.13
N HIS A 130 13.83 -10.71 21.42
CA HIS A 130 13.65 -11.87 20.55
C HIS A 130 12.94 -11.54 19.21
N ALA A 131 12.00 -10.59 19.22
CA ALA A 131 11.31 -10.15 18.02
C ALA A 131 12.24 -9.31 17.13
N ILE A 132 13.08 -8.45 17.74
CA ILE A 132 14.07 -7.65 17.03
C ILE A 132 15.10 -8.56 16.36
N ILE A 133 15.73 -9.44 17.13
CA ILE A 133 16.73 -10.38 16.62
C ILE A 133 16.11 -11.34 15.60
N GLY A 134 14.95 -11.92 15.91
CA GLY A 134 14.26 -12.82 14.99
C GLY A 134 13.92 -12.17 13.66
N THR A 135 13.51 -10.90 13.67
CA THR A 135 13.25 -10.14 12.44
C THR A 135 14.54 -9.94 11.64
N LEU A 136 15.63 -9.53 12.29
CA LEU A 136 16.93 -9.33 11.62
C LEU A 136 17.46 -10.64 11.02
N GLU A 137 17.39 -11.75 11.75
CA GLU A 137 17.80 -13.06 11.28
C GLU A 137 16.96 -13.51 10.07
N GLN A 138 15.64 -13.39 10.15
CA GLN A 138 14.72 -13.78 9.07
C GLN A 138 14.95 -12.95 7.81
N VAL A 139 15.08 -11.62 7.95
CA VAL A 139 15.38 -10.72 6.83
C VAL A 139 16.73 -11.03 6.22
N LEU A 140 17.75 -11.30 7.04
CA LEU A 140 19.09 -11.64 6.55
C LEU A 140 19.08 -12.95 5.76
N ILE A 141 18.44 -14.00 6.28
CA ILE A 141 18.31 -15.29 5.60
C ILE A 141 17.56 -15.12 4.28
N ALA A 142 16.42 -14.43 4.31
CA ALA A 142 15.64 -14.15 3.11
C ALA A 142 16.46 -13.36 2.08
N SER A 143 17.28 -12.41 2.53
CA SER A 143 18.12 -11.55 1.68
C SER A 143 19.24 -12.32 1.01
N ILE A 144 19.95 -13.15 1.78
CA ILE A 144 21.03 -14.00 1.28
C ILE A 144 20.52 -14.94 0.18
N ILE A 145 19.28 -15.43 0.29
CA ILE A 145 18.69 -16.30 -0.72
C ILE A 145 18.13 -15.48 -1.89
N SER A 146 17.32 -14.46 -1.59
CA SER A 146 16.48 -13.82 -2.60
C SER A 146 17.19 -12.77 -3.42
N ILE A 147 18.13 -12.02 -2.82
CA ILE A 147 18.86 -10.97 -3.52
C ILE A 147 19.72 -11.56 -4.65
N PRO A 148 20.60 -12.55 -4.40
CA PRO A 148 21.43 -13.10 -5.47
C PRO A 148 20.60 -13.78 -6.56
N VAL A 149 19.64 -14.62 -6.18
CA VAL A 149 18.80 -15.35 -7.15
C VAL A 149 17.94 -14.37 -7.95
N GLY A 150 17.33 -13.39 -7.28
CA GLY A 150 16.46 -12.41 -7.91
C GLY A 150 17.21 -11.47 -8.86
N LEU A 151 18.41 -11.01 -8.43
CA LEU A 151 19.27 -10.18 -9.26
C LEU A 151 19.76 -10.94 -10.50
N LEU A 152 20.20 -12.19 -10.35
CA LEU A 152 20.64 -13.02 -11.48
C LEU A 152 19.49 -13.29 -12.46
N ALA A 153 18.28 -13.56 -11.96
CA ALA A 153 17.11 -13.72 -12.79
C ALA A 153 16.77 -12.43 -13.55
N ALA A 154 16.82 -11.27 -12.89
CA ALA A 154 16.60 -9.96 -13.52
C ALA A 154 17.65 -9.63 -14.59
N VAL A 155 18.94 -9.84 -14.29
CA VAL A 155 20.03 -9.71 -15.26
C VAL A 155 19.80 -10.62 -16.46
N TYR A 156 19.41 -11.88 -16.22
CA TYR A 156 19.09 -12.80 -17.31
C TYR A 156 17.91 -12.29 -18.16
N ILE A 157 16.82 -11.84 -17.54
CA ILE A 157 15.65 -11.34 -18.26
C ILE A 157 15.97 -10.11 -19.10
N VAL A 158 16.69 -9.13 -18.54
CA VAL A 158 16.95 -7.85 -19.21
C VAL A 158 18.02 -7.99 -20.29
N GLU A 159 19.14 -8.63 -19.96
CA GLU A 159 20.26 -8.72 -20.88
C GLU A 159 20.10 -9.93 -21.81
N TYR A 160 19.85 -11.12 -21.28
CA TYR A 160 19.89 -12.34 -22.08
C TYR A 160 18.53 -12.81 -22.59
N GLY A 161 17.43 -12.20 -22.15
CA GLY A 161 16.08 -12.77 -22.10
C GLY A 161 15.32 -12.95 -23.41
N ARG A 162 15.99 -13.40 -24.48
CA ARG A 162 15.33 -13.91 -25.68
C ARG A 162 15.05 -15.40 -25.51
N GLY A 163 13.78 -15.81 -25.60
CA GLY A 163 13.36 -17.22 -25.68
C GLY A 163 12.49 -17.74 -24.53
N ARG A 164 12.31 -19.06 -24.48
CA ARG A 164 11.35 -19.74 -23.58
C ARG A 164 11.71 -19.60 -22.10
N LEU A 165 13.00 -19.51 -21.75
CA LEU A 165 13.44 -19.42 -20.36
C LEU A 165 13.01 -18.09 -19.72
N ALA A 166 13.19 -16.96 -20.41
CA ALA A 166 12.74 -15.66 -19.91
C ALA A 166 11.22 -15.59 -19.73
N TYR A 167 10.46 -16.20 -20.66
CA TYR A 167 9.02 -16.34 -20.53
C TYR A 167 8.63 -17.11 -19.26
N TRP A 168 9.26 -18.26 -19.00
CA TRP A 168 8.96 -19.06 -17.81
C TRP A 168 9.36 -18.37 -16.51
N ILE A 169 10.53 -17.71 -16.47
CA ILE A 169 10.94 -16.95 -15.27
C ILE A 169 9.90 -15.87 -14.96
N ARG A 170 9.49 -15.07 -15.96
CA ARG A 170 8.43 -14.05 -15.78
C ARG A 170 7.11 -14.68 -15.33
N PHE A 171 6.69 -15.77 -15.97
CA PHE A 171 5.47 -16.48 -15.58
C PHE A 171 5.51 -16.93 -14.11
N PHE A 172 6.61 -17.55 -13.65
CA PHE A 172 6.73 -17.97 -12.25
C PHE A 172 6.75 -16.77 -11.29
N VAL A 173 7.48 -15.71 -11.62
CA VAL A 173 7.51 -14.47 -10.83
C VAL A 173 6.12 -13.84 -10.73
N ASP A 174 5.35 -13.82 -11.82
CA ASP A 174 4.00 -13.30 -11.87
C ASP A 174 3.03 -14.14 -11.02
N VAL A 175 3.14 -15.47 -11.11
CA VAL A 175 2.36 -16.39 -10.27
C VAL A 175 2.69 -16.20 -8.79
N MET A 176 3.97 -16.00 -8.44
CA MET A 176 4.39 -15.75 -7.06
C MET A 176 3.81 -14.46 -6.49
N VAL A 177 3.64 -13.40 -7.30
CA VAL A 177 2.96 -12.17 -6.86
C VAL A 177 1.46 -12.39 -6.63
N GLY A 178 0.84 -13.29 -7.40
CA GLY A 178 -0.58 -13.62 -7.26
C GLY A 178 -0.92 -14.48 -6.04
N LEU A 179 0.07 -15.17 -5.45
CA LEU A 179 -0.15 -16.02 -4.28
C LEU A 179 -0.33 -15.18 -3.01
N PRO A 180 -1.36 -15.45 -2.18
CA PRO A 180 -1.51 -14.81 -0.88
C PRO A 180 -0.30 -15.11 0.02
N SER A 181 0.15 -14.13 0.80
CA SER A 181 1.34 -14.27 1.65
C SER A 181 1.26 -15.41 2.66
N ILE A 182 0.04 -15.72 3.15
CA ILE A 182 -0.22 -16.84 4.06
C ILE A 182 0.11 -18.20 3.43
N VAL A 183 -0.01 -18.34 2.10
CA VAL A 183 0.23 -19.60 1.39
C VAL A 183 1.71 -19.97 1.46
N ALA A 184 2.63 -19.01 1.29
CA ALA A 184 4.05 -19.26 1.43
C ALA A 184 4.43 -19.70 2.86
N GLY A 185 3.82 -19.06 3.86
CA GLY A 185 4.00 -19.45 5.27
C GLY A 185 3.51 -20.86 5.56
N LEU A 186 2.31 -21.20 5.10
CA LEU A 186 1.73 -22.54 5.28
C LEU A 186 2.50 -23.61 4.50
N PHE A 187 3.00 -23.29 3.31
CA PHE A 187 3.85 -24.19 2.53
C PHE A 187 5.12 -24.57 3.31
N ILE A 188 5.85 -23.59 3.82
CA ILE A 188 7.06 -23.87 4.59
C ILE A 188 6.74 -24.55 5.92
N PHE A 189 5.63 -24.22 6.57
CA PHE A 189 5.18 -24.96 7.75
C PHE A 189 4.95 -26.45 7.42
N ALA A 190 4.19 -26.75 6.37
CA ALA A 190 3.92 -28.12 5.95
C ALA A 190 5.20 -28.87 5.53
N PHE A 191 6.08 -28.22 4.77
CA PHE A 191 7.33 -28.83 4.31
C PHE A 191 8.35 -29.02 5.44
N TRP A 192 8.64 -27.97 6.21
CA TRP A 192 9.72 -27.98 7.18
C TRP A 192 9.33 -28.59 8.52
N VAL A 193 8.17 -28.18 9.05
CA VAL A 193 7.72 -28.59 10.39
C VAL A 193 7.06 -29.95 10.31
N LEU A 194 6.13 -30.15 9.38
CA LEU A 194 5.37 -31.40 9.31
C LEU A 194 6.10 -32.51 8.54
N ALA A 195 6.60 -32.24 7.33
CA ALA A 195 7.23 -33.30 6.52
C ALA A 195 8.65 -33.63 7.00
N LEU A 196 9.50 -32.62 7.23
CA LEU A 196 10.89 -32.83 7.67
C LEU A 196 11.06 -32.96 9.20
N HIS A 197 10.00 -32.76 9.99
CA HIS A 197 10.02 -32.86 11.45
C HIS A 197 11.09 -31.98 12.13
N LYS A 198 11.44 -30.84 11.53
CA LYS A 198 12.55 -29.97 12.00
C LYS A 198 12.13 -28.95 13.07
N GLY A 199 10.86 -28.95 13.49
CA GLY A 199 10.33 -28.01 14.47
C GLY A 199 10.29 -26.55 13.96
N PHE A 200 9.83 -25.64 14.83
CA PHE A 200 9.81 -24.21 14.54
C PHE A 200 11.21 -23.61 14.69
N SER A 201 11.63 -22.82 13.70
CA SER A 201 12.93 -22.14 13.73
C SER A 201 12.90 -20.83 12.95
N GLY A 202 13.80 -19.90 13.29
CA GLY A 202 13.99 -18.66 12.52
C GLY A 202 14.38 -18.92 11.07
N PHE A 203 15.10 -20.02 10.80
CA PHE A 203 15.44 -20.45 9.43
C PHE A 203 14.20 -20.81 8.61
N ALA A 204 13.25 -21.55 9.17
CA ALA A 204 12.00 -21.88 8.49
C ALA A 204 11.21 -20.60 8.14
N ALA A 205 11.10 -19.67 9.08
CA ALA A 205 10.45 -18.38 8.82
C ALA A 205 11.21 -17.55 7.75
N GLY A 206 12.54 -17.56 7.79
CA GLY A 206 13.39 -16.91 6.78
C GLY A 206 13.20 -17.48 5.37
N MET A 207 13.01 -18.80 5.23
CA MET A 207 12.69 -19.42 3.94
C MET A 207 11.30 -19.01 3.43
N ALA A 208 10.30 -18.91 4.31
CA ALA A 208 8.97 -18.43 3.92
C ALA A 208 9.04 -16.98 3.42
N LEU A 209 9.81 -16.14 4.14
CA LEU A 209 10.05 -14.76 3.74
C LEU A 209 10.84 -14.68 2.42
N ALA A 210 11.79 -15.59 2.17
CA ALA A 210 12.52 -15.65 0.91
C ALA A 210 11.59 -15.86 -0.31
N ILE A 211 10.60 -16.76 -0.18
CA ILE A 211 9.59 -16.99 -1.23
C ILE A 211 8.83 -15.69 -1.54
N LEU A 212 8.42 -14.95 -0.52
CA LEU A 212 7.68 -13.70 -0.68
C LEU A 212 8.55 -12.56 -1.24
N MET A 213 9.83 -12.53 -0.86
CA MET A 213 10.75 -11.47 -1.27
C MET A 213 11.29 -11.66 -2.69
N MET A 214 11.38 -12.91 -3.17
CA MET A 214 11.89 -13.24 -4.50
C MET A 214 11.23 -12.45 -5.66
N PRO A 215 9.90 -12.41 -5.82
CA PRO A 215 9.29 -11.67 -6.92
C PRO A 215 9.50 -10.14 -6.81
N ILE A 216 9.60 -9.62 -5.58
CA ILE A 216 9.85 -8.20 -5.33
C ILE A 216 11.25 -7.84 -5.82
N VAL A 217 12.27 -8.62 -5.43
CA VAL A 217 13.66 -8.40 -5.85
C VAL A 217 13.81 -8.52 -7.36
N VAL A 218 13.22 -9.56 -7.97
CA VAL A 218 13.31 -9.76 -9.44
C VAL A 218 12.73 -8.56 -10.17
N ARG A 219 11.51 -8.13 -9.82
CA ARG A 219 10.83 -7.01 -10.50
C ARG A 219 11.54 -5.69 -10.27
N ALA A 220 11.92 -5.40 -9.03
CA ALA A 220 12.66 -4.18 -8.72
C ALA A 220 13.98 -4.13 -9.50
N SER A 221 14.74 -5.23 -9.51
CA SER A 221 16.01 -5.29 -10.26
C SER A 221 15.79 -5.22 -11.77
N GLU A 222 14.76 -5.88 -12.30
CA GLU A 222 14.44 -5.84 -13.73
C GLU A 222 14.12 -4.42 -14.18
N GLU A 223 13.28 -3.70 -13.43
CA GLU A 223 12.93 -2.32 -13.75
C GLU A 223 14.14 -1.39 -13.63
N MET A 224 14.97 -1.54 -12.58
CA MET A 224 16.20 -0.74 -12.45
C MET A 224 17.19 -0.98 -13.59
N LEU A 225 17.39 -2.23 -14.01
CA LEU A 225 18.30 -2.55 -15.11
C LEU A 225 17.82 -2.00 -16.47
N LYS A 226 16.50 -1.93 -16.69
CA LYS A 226 15.91 -1.32 -17.91
C LYS A 226 16.10 0.20 -17.98
N LEU A 227 16.29 0.87 -16.84
CA LEU A 227 16.52 2.32 -16.81
C LEU A 227 17.91 2.72 -17.31
N VAL A 228 18.88 1.79 -17.32
CA VAL A 228 20.22 2.08 -17.82
C VAL A 228 20.14 2.37 -19.33
N PRO A 229 20.67 3.51 -19.83
CA PRO A 229 20.66 3.84 -21.25
C PRO A 229 21.41 2.82 -22.12
N ASP A 230 20.88 2.54 -23.31
CA ASP A 230 21.52 1.63 -24.27
C ASP A 230 22.85 2.18 -24.81
N ASP A 231 23.02 3.51 -24.89
CA ASP A 231 24.25 4.16 -25.32
C ASP A 231 25.48 3.69 -24.50
N LEU A 232 25.31 3.48 -23.20
CA LEU A 232 26.38 2.98 -22.32
C LEU A 232 26.74 1.53 -22.64
N ARG A 233 25.75 0.71 -23.03
CA ARG A 233 25.97 -0.68 -23.45
C ARG A 233 26.72 -0.72 -24.78
N GLU A 234 26.26 0.05 -25.76
CA GLU A 234 26.85 0.14 -27.09
C GLU A 234 28.28 0.68 -27.07
N ALA A 235 28.54 1.73 -26.29
CA ALA A 235 29.89 2.26 -26.10
C ALA A 235 30.85 1.22 -25.51
N SER A 236 30.41 0.44 -24.51
CA SER A 236 31.22 -0.65 -23.94
C SER A 236 31.50 -1.76 -24.96
N TYR A 237 30.51 -2.14 -25.77
CA TYR A 237 30.71 -3.12 -26.84
C TYR A 237 31.64 -2.62 -27.95
N ALA A 238 31.59 -1.33 -28.28
CA ALA A 238 32.50 -0.71 -29.26
C ALA A 238 33.97 -0.75 -28.81
N LEU A 239 34.23 -0.75 -27.49
CA LEU A 239 35.57 -0.93 -26.91
C LEU A 239 36.03 -2.41 -26.89
N GLY A 240 35.27 -3.33 -27.47
CA GLY A 240 35.60 -4.77 -27.50
C GLY A 240 35.42 -5.48 -26.15
N ILE A 241 34.70 -4.87 -25.21
CA ILE A 241 34.48 -5.45 -23.89
C ILE A 241 33.42 -6.57 -23.99
N PRO A 242 33.69 -7.78 -23.46
CA PRO A 242 32.74 -8.88 -23.51
C PRO A 242 31.51 -8.58 -22.64
N ARG A 243 30.37 -9.13 -23.06
CA ARG A 243 29.06 -8.85 -22.46
C ARG A 243 28.97 -9.02 -20.94
N TRP A 244 29.51 -10.09 -20.40
CA TRP A 244 29.50 -10.32 -18.94
C TRP A 244 30.22 -9.20 -18.18
N ARG A 245 31.28 -8.63 -18.77
CA ARG A 245 32.07 -7.55 -18.16
C ARG A 245 31.36 -6.20 -18.30
N THR A 246 30.70 -5.94 -19.42
CA THR A 246 29.79 -4.78 -19.56
C THR A 246 28.71 -4.81 -18.48
N ILE A 247 28.09 -5.98 -18.24
CA ILE A 247 27.03 -6.12 -17.23
C ILE A 247 27.58 -5.82 -15.83
N VAL A 248 28.67 -6.47 -15.44
CA VAL A 248 29.21 -6.36 -14.07
C VAL A 248 29.86 -4.99 -13.81
N SER A 249 30.54 -4.41 -14.80
CA SER A 249 31.34 -3.19 -14.61
C SER A 249 30.64 -1.90 -15.04
N VAL A 250 29.58 -1.97 -15.86
CA VAL A 250 28.87 -0.78 -16.36
C VAL A 250 27.40 -0.82 -15.95
N VAL A 251 26.68 -1.89 -16.32
CA VAL A 251 25.22 -1.95 -16.12
C VAL A 251 24.84 -2.04 -14.64
N LEU A 252 25.42 -2.98 -13.88
CA LEU A 252 25.10 -3.16 -12.46
C LEU A 252 25.41 -1.90 -11.63
N PRO A 253 26.60 -1.26 -11.75
CA PRO A 253 26.87 -0.01 -11.03
C PRO A 253 25.93 1.12 -11.45
N SER A 254 25.66 1.28 -12.75
CA SER A 254 24.77 2.34 -13.25
C SER A 254 23.32 2.17 -12.82
N ALA A 255 22.86 0.93 -12.63
CA ALA A 255 21.51 0.63 -12.14
C ALA A 255 21.37 0.79 -10.61
N SER A 256 22.49 0.83 -9.88
CA SER A 256 22.51 0.99 -8.42
C SER A 256 22.71 2.43 -7.94
N ALA A 257 23.05 3.33 -8.85
CA ALA A 257 23.26 4.76 -8.62
C ALA A 257 21.95 5.55 -8.73
#